data_AF-A0A2D4EYU2-F1
#
_entry.id   AF-A0A2D4EYU2-F1
#
_cell.length_a   1.000
_cell.length_b   1.000
_cell.length_c   1.000
_cell.angle_alpha   90.00
_cell.angle_beta   90.00
_cell.angle_gamma   90.00
#
_symmetry.space_group_name_H-M   'P 1'
#
loop_
_entity.id
_entity.type
_entity.pdbx_description
1 polymer ?
#
loop_
_entity_poly.entity_id
_entity_poly.type
_entity_poly.pdbx_seq_one_letter_code
_entity_poly.pdbx_strand_id
1 'polypeptide(L)'
;VHGIHLKNFAKRAYTLHPHGVRYTKENEGALYPDNTNHSQKKDDAVQPGEQYVYKWDVTEDHGPAEGDSNCLTRIYHSHIDAPKDVASGLIGALITCRKGVQLSVMMRLKKY
;
A
#
# COMPACT_ATOMS: atom_id res chain seq x y z
N VAL A 1 8.41 -10.22 4.14
CA VAL A 1 8.30 -8.76 4.35
C VAL A 1 9.04 -8.00 3.26
N HIS A 2 8.35 -7.08 2.58
CA HIS A 2 8.86 -6.20 1.53
C HIS A 2 8.84 -4.75 2.03
N GLY A 3 9.84 -3.95 1.66
CA GLY A 3 9.92 -2.51 1.96
C GLY A 3 9.45 -1.68 0.77
N ILE A 4 8.47 -0.81 0.98
CA ILE A 4 7.86 0.04 -0.05
C ILE A 4 8.16 1.50 0.30
N HIS A 5 8.90 2.16 -0.58
CA HIS A 5 9.36 3.53 -0.36
C HIS A 5 8.40 4.52 -1.02
N LEU A 6 7.65 5.27 -0.21
CA LEU A 6 6.84 6.39 -0.65
C LEU A 6 7.64 7.69 -0.47
N LYS A 7 7.67 8.52 -1.51
CA LYS A 7 8.10 9.91 -1.40
C LYS A 7 7.01 10.80 -1.99
N ASN A 8 6.49 11.72 -1.18
CA ASN A 8 5.38 12.56 -1.58
C ASN A 8 5.89 13.86 -2.23
N PHE A 9 5.81 13.93 -3.57
CA PHE A 9 6.15 15.13 -4.34
C PHE A 9 4.95 16.04 -4.63
N ALA A 10 3.78 15.73 -4.08
CA ALA A 10 2.56 16.46 -4.36
C ALA A 10 2.30 17.57 -3.32
N LYS A 11 1.19 18.30 -3.49
CA LYS A 11 0.84 19.49 -2.68
C LYS A 11 -0.03 19.20 -1.45
N ARG A 12 -0.42 17.94 -1.23
CA ARG A 12 -1.27 17.50 -0.11
C ARG A 12 -0.64 16.24 0.49
N ALA A 13 -1.00 15.93 1.74
CA ALA A 13 -0.67 14.64 2.33
C ALA A 13 -1.32 13.50 1.54
N TYR A 14 -0.62 12.38 1.44
CA TYR A 14 -1.07 11.14 0.80
C TYR A 14 -0.49 9.93 1.54
N THR A 15 -1.03 8.75 1.28
CA THR A 15 -0.58 7.49 1.90
C THR A 15 -0.47 6.35 0.88
N LEU A 16 -0.11 5.18 1.38
CA LEU A 16 -0.22 3.89 0.70
C LEU A 16 -0.96 2.90 1.59
N HIS A 17 -2.16 2.49 1.18
CA HIS A 17 -2.95 1.45 1.81
C HIS A 17 -3.08 0.25 0.86
N PRO A 18 -2.58 -0.96 1.23
CA PRO A 18 -2.64 -2.13 0.38
C PRO A 18 -3.87 -3.00 0.69
N HIS A 19 -4.40 -3.68 -0.33
CA HIS A 19 -5.40 -4.73 -0.12
C HIS A 19 -4.75 -6.11 -0.21
N GLY A 20 -5.08 -6.98 0.74
CA GLY A 20 -4.70 -8.40 0.77
C GLY A 20 -3.21 -8.68 0.87
N VAL A 21 -2.57 -7.97 1.79
CA VAL A 21 -1.27 -8.29 2.39
C VAL A 21 -1.36 -7.99 3.88
N ARG A 22 -0.47 -8.60 4.67
CA ARG A 22 -0.39 -8.36 6.10
C ARG A 22 0.48 -7.14 6.39
N TYR A 23 0.06 -6.33 7.34
CA TYR A 23 0.81 -5.16 7.83
C TYR A 23 0.60 -4.97 9.32
N THR A 24 1.48 -4.19 9.96
CA THR A 24 1.25 -3.65 11.30
C THR A 24 0.61 -2.28 11.20
N LYS A 25 0.15 -1.73 12.34
CA LYS A 25 -0.51 -0.43 12.39
C LYS A 25 0.34 0.72 11.86
N GLU A 26 1.64 0.72 12.13
CA GLU A 26 2.53 1.73 11.55
C GLU A 26 2.86 1.51 10.05
N ASN A 27 2.17 0.59 9.37
CA ASN A 27 2.37 0.28 7.95
C ASN A 27 1.05 0.14 7.19
N GLU A 28 -0.05 0.63 7.77
CA GLU A 28 -1.41 0.49 7.24
C GLU A 28 -1.73 1.59 6.23
N GLY A 29 -1.32 2.83 6.52
CA GLY A 29 -1.55 3.99 5.67
C GLY A 29 -3.00 4.49 5.66
N ALA A 30 -3.75 4.27 6.74
CA ALA A 30 -5.16 4.65 6.85
C ALA A 30 -5.48 5.22 8.23
N LEU A 31 -5.85 6.50 8.26
CA LEU A 31 -6.18 7.21 9.50
C LEU A 31 -7.62 6.91 9.96
N TYR A 32 -7.75 6.27 11.12
CA TYR A 32 -9.03 6.13 11.83
C TYR A 32 -8.81 5.98 13.36
N PRO A 33 -9.89 6.05 14.18
CA PRO A 33 -9.81 5.77 15.61
C PRO A 33 -9.50 4.30 15.89
N ASP A 34 -8.22 3.95 15.94
CA ASP A 34 -7.73 2.57 16.09
C ASP A 34 -6.92 2.34 17.37
N ASN A 35 -6.98 3.29 18.30
CA ASN A 35 -6.32 3.24 19.61
C ASN A 35 -4.79 3.06 19.55
N THR A 36 -4.17 3.54 18.49
CA THR A 36 -2.71 3.56 18.32
C THR A 36 -2.09 4.88 18.79
N ASN A 37 -0.80 4.85 19.09
CA ASN A 37 -0.08 6.04 19.55
C ASN A 37 0.43 6.90 18.37
N HIS A 38 0.92 8.11 18.65
CA HIS A 38 1.38 9.04 17.61
C HIS A 38 2.51 8.47 16.72
N SER A 39 3.37 7.59 17.26
CA SER A 39 4.44 6.98 16.47
C SER A 39 3.92 5.97 15.43
N GLN A 40 2.77 5.35 15.70
CA GLN A 40 2.07 4.41 14.84
C GLN A 40 1.11 5.07 13.85
N LYS A 41 1.11 6.41 13.78
CA LYS A 41 0.29 7.21 12.86
C LYS A 41 1.12 8.01 11.86
N LYS A 42 2.42 7.74 11.77
CA LYS A 42 3.31 8.43 10.82
C LYS A 42 3.04 8.00 9.37
N ASP A 43 2.53 6.78 9.19
CA ASP A 43 2.14 6.20 7.92
C ASP A 43 0.77 6.71 7.42
N ASP A 44 -0.06 7.21 8.34
CA ASP A 44 -1.42 7.69 8.10
C ASP A 44 -1.48 9.01 7.32
N ALA A 45 -0.38 9.77 7.24
CA ALA A 45 -0.29 10.99 6.44
C ALA A 45 1.15 11.39 6.14
N VAL A 46 1.63 11.06 4.93
CA VAL A 46 2.96 11.50 4.46
C VAL A 46 2.84 12.89 3.84
N GLN A 47 3.42 13.92 4.47
CA GLN A 47 3.26 15.31 4.04
C GLN A 47 4.02 15.63 2.74
N PRO A 48 3.70 16.73 2.05
CA PRO A 48 4.50 17.23 0.92
C PRO A 48 6.00 17.31 1.25
N GLY A 49 6.83 16.71 0.40
CA GLY A 49 8.28 16.65 0.56
C GLY A 49 8.79 15.52 1.46
N GLU A 50 7.91 14.89 2.24
CA GLU A 50 8.28 13.79 3.13
C GLU A 50 8.36 12.44 2.41
N GLN A 51 8.93 11.48 3.12
CA GLN A 51 9.02 10.09 2.69
C GLN A 51 8.68 9.15 3.84
N TYR A 52 8.13 8.00 3.50
CA TYR A 52 7.84 6.92 4.44
C TYR A 52 8.18 5.56 3.82
N VAL A 53 8.59 4.62 4.65
CA VAL A 53 8.88 3.24 4.21
C VAL A 53 7.88 2.31 4.88
N TYR A 54 6.92 1.83 4.09
CA TYR A 54 5.95 0.83 4.51
C TYR A 54 6.58 -0.57 4.47
N LYS A 55 6.22 -1.41 5.42
CA LYS A 55 6.60 -2.83 5.48
C LYS A 55 5.35 -3.69 5.33
N TRP A 56 5.25 -4.37 4.20
CA TRP A 56 4.14 -5.28 3.92
C TRP A 56 4.63 -6.71 3.82
N ASP A 57 3.87 -7.63 4.42
CA ASP A 57 4.19 -9.03 4.44
C ASP A 57 3.18 -9.82 3.61
N VAL A 58 3.70 -10.50 2.59
CA VAL A 58 2.92 -11.38 1.73
C VAL A 58 3.04 -12.77 2.33
N THR A 59 2.05 -13.13 3.15
CA THR A 59 1.95 -14.45 3.78
C THR A 59 1.22 -15.42 2.86
N GLU A 60 1.33 -16.72 3.14
CA GLU A 60 0.72 -17.78 2.30
C GLU A 60 -0.81 -17.63 2.21
N ASP A 61 -1.47 -17.22 3.29
CA ASP A 61 -2.91 -16.93 3.38
C ASP A 61 -3.35 -15.68 2.60
N HIS A 62 -2.39 -14.86 2.15
CA HIS A 62 -2.64 -13.70 1.29
C HIS A 62 -2.19 -13.92 -0.17
N GLY A 63 -1.63 -15.10 -0.48
CA GLY A 63 -1.28 -15.54 -1.83
C GLY A 63 -2.43 -16.24 -2.57
N PRO A 64 -2.20 -16.68 -3.83
CA PRO A 64 -3.13 -17.52 -4.56
C PRO A 64 -3.41 -18.85 -3.84
N ALA A 65 -4.68 -19.18 -3.63
CA ALA A 65 -5.12 -20.43 -3.03
C ALA A 65 -5.09 -21.60 -4.03
N GLU A 66 -5.42 -22.82 -3.59
CA GLU A 66 -5.63 -23.94 -4.50
C GLU A 66 -6.79 -23.63 -5.46
N GLY A 67 -6.58 -23.82 -6.77
CA GLY A 67 -7.54 -23.46 -7.82
C GLY A 67 -7.42 -22.04 -8.37
N ASP A 68 -6.73 -21.13 -7.67
CA ASP A 68 -6.43 -19.80 -8.22
C ASP A 68 -5.38 -19.86 -9.33
N SER A 69 -5.43 -18.87 -10.22
CA SER A 69 -4.35 -18.62 -11.18
C SER A 69 -3.00 -18.37 -10.48
N ASN A 70 -1.91 -18.39 -11.23
CA ASN A 70 -0.56 -18.23 -10.67
C ASN A 70 -0.35 -16.91 -9.92
N CYS A 71 -1.18 -15.89 -10.18
CA CYS A 71 -1.09 -14.58 -9.56
C CYS A 71 -2.48 -14.02 -9.22
N LEU A 72 -2.57 -13.31 -8.10
CA LEU A 72 -3.72 -12.50 -7.72
C LEU A 72 -3.40 -11.03 -7.99
N THR A 73 -4.37 -10.31 -8.58
CA THR A 73 -4.30 -8.86 -8.73
C THR A 73 -5.18 -8.22 -7.67
N ARG A 74 -4.55 -7.46 -6.77
CA ARG A 74 -5.20 -6.59 -5.80
C ARG A 74 -4.86 -5.14 -6.10
N ILE A 75 -5.34 -4.22 -5.29
CA ILE A 75 -5.05 -2.80 -5.42
C ILE A 75 -4.28 -2.30 -4.21
N TYR A 76 -3.61 -1.18 -4.40
CA TYR A 76 -3.20 -0.29 -3.34
C TYR A 76 -3.55 1.14 -3.76
N HIS A 77 -3.85 2.01 -2.79
CA HIS A 77 -4.23 3.39 -3.08
C HIS A 77 -3.89 4.32 -1.91
N SER A 78 -3.94 5.64 -2.15
CA SER A 78 -3.92 6.61 -1.04
C SER A 78 -5.26 6.59 -0.30
N HIS A 79 -5.23 6.70 1.03
CA HIS A 79 -6.38 6.56 1.92
C HIS A 79 -6.64 7.81 2.77
N ILE A 80 -6.07 8.98 2.40
CA ILE A 80 -6.41 10.27 3.06
C ILE A 80 -7.85 10.66 2.75
N ASP A 81 -8.20 10.65 1.47
CA ASP A 81 -9.55 10.90 0.95
C ASP A 81 -9.75 9.95 -0.23
N ALA A 82 -10.03 8.67 0.08
CA ALA A 82 -9.92 7.59 -0.89
C ALA A 82 -10.69 7.85 -2.21
N PRO A 83 -11.96 8.33 -2.20
CA PRO A 83 -12.67 8.64 -3.44
C PRO A 83 -11.95 9.71 -4.29
N LYS A 84 -11.50 10.80 -3.67
CA LYS A 84 -10.83 11.91 -4.35
C LYS A 84 -9.43 11.53 -4.82
N ASP A 85 -8.70 10.80 -3.99
CA ASP A 85 -7.33 10.40 -4.25
C ASP A 85 -7.28 9.39 -5.41
N VAL A 86 -8.14 8.38 -5.39
CA VAL A 86 -8.31 7.42 -6.50
C VAL A 86 -8.75 8.13 -7.77
N ALA A 87 -9.73 9.04 -7.71
CA ALA A 87 -10.16 9.83 -8.86
C ALA A 87 -9.02 10.72 -9.44
N SER A 88 -8.03 11.09 -8.62
CA SER A 88 -6.83 11.81 -9.06
C SER A 88 -5.69 10.92 -9.57
N GLY A 89 -5.92 9.60 -9.67
CA GLY A 89 -4.95 8.62 -10.16
C GLY A 89 -4.10 7.95 -9.09
N LEU A 90 -4.36 8.17 -7.80
CA LEU A 90 -3.58 7.58 -6.72
C LEU A 90 -4.07 6.16 -6.38
N ILE A 91 -4.00 5.28 -7.38
CA ILE A 91 -4.31 3.86 -7.31
C ILE A 91 -3.32 3.07 -8.17
N GLY A 92 -2.96 1.86 -7.74
CA GLY A 92 -2.09 0.96 -8.49
C GLY A 92 -2.39 -0.51 -8.22
N ALA A 93 -1.85 -1.39 -9.07
CA ALA A 93 -2.02 -2.84 -8.95
C ALA A 93 -0.96 -3.45 -8.03
N LEU A 94 -1.42 -4.25 -7.07
CA LEU A 94 -0.59 -5.12 -6.23
C LEU A 94 -0.73 -6.56 -6.73
N ILE A 95 0.32 -7.07 -7.38
CA ILE A 95 0.31 -8.42 -7.96
C ILE A 95 1.09 -9.35 -7.04
N THR A 96 0.40 -10.36 -6.50
CA THR A 96 0.98 -11.39 -5.64
C THR A 96 0.95 -12.73 -6.36
N CYS A 97 2.08 -13.43 -6.43
CA CYS A 97 2.19 -14.69 -7.18
C CYS A 97 2.70 -15.84 -6.33
N ARG A 98 2.44 -17.07 -6.80
CA ARG A 98 3.03 -18.28 -6.23
C ARG A 98 4.56 -18.20 -6.27
N LYS A 99 5.21 -18.79 -5.27
CA LYS A 99 6.66 -18.88 -5.21
C LYS A 99 7.20 -19.58 -6.47
N GLY A 100 8.24 -19.02 -7.08
CA GLY A 100 8.84 -19.53 -8.31
C GLY A 100 8.26 -18.93 -9.61
N VAL A 101 7.18 -18.15 -9.53
CA VAL A 101 6.70 -17.33 -10.65
C VAL A 101 7.45 -16.00 -10.60
N GLN A 102 8.37 -15.78 -11.54
CA GLN A 102 9.18 -14.57 -11.57
C GLN A 102 8.35 -13.41 -12.12
N LEU A 103 8.01 -12.45 -11.25
CA LEU A 103 7.40 -11.18 -11.66
C LEU A 103 8.14 -10.01 -11.01
N SER A 104 8.49 -9.05 -11.86
CA SER A 104 8.99 -7.74 -11.50
C SER A 104 7.82 -6.85 -11.10
N VAL A 105 7.73 -6.50 -9.82
CA VAL A 105 6.70 -5.58 -9.33
C VAL A 105 7.14 -4.13 -9.60
N MET A 106 6.52 -3.46 -10.56
CA MET A 106 6.61 -2.00 -10.72
C MET A 106 5.42 -1.33 -10.02
N MET A 107 5.60 -0.97 -8.74
CA MET A 107 4.66 -0.06 -8.07
C MET A 107 4.97 1.38 -8.48
N ARG A 108 4.03 2.05 -9.15
CA ARG A 108 4.14 3.50 -9.41
C ARG A 108 2.78 4.15 -9.24
N LEU A 109 2.66 4.98 -8.20
CA LEU A 109 1.57 5.95 -8.12
C LEU A 109 1.91 7.13 -9.04
N LYS A 110 1.02 7.42 -9.98
CA LYS A 110 1.06 8.66 -10.75
C LYS A 110 -0.20 9.43 -10.44
N LYS A 111 -0.03 10.59 -9.79
CA LYS A 111 -1.06 11.60 -9.80
C LYS A 111 -1.13 12.21 -11.21
N TYR A 112 -2.31 12.24 -11.80
CA TYR A 112 -2.56 12.92 -13.07
C TYR A 112 -2.88 14.41 -12.84
#